data_AF-R6LNJ0-F1
#
_entry.id   AF-R6LNJ0-F1
#
_cell.length_a   1.000
_cell.length_b   1.000
_cell.length_c   1.000
_cell.angle_alpha   90.00
_cell.angle_beta   90.00
_cell.angle_gamma   90.00
#
_symmetry.space_group_name_H-M   'P 1'
#
loop_
_entity.id
_entity.type
_entity.pdbx_description
1 polymer ?
#
loop_
_entity_poly.entity_id
_entity_poly.type
_entity_poly.pdbx_seq_one_letter_code
_entity_poly.pdbx_strand_id
1 'polypeptide(L)' 'MCNLGQGIEDRAIEKGIEKGIEKGIAKGETIAKMNIILNMYNNNFTIEQIALATQYNVDEVKEIIAKNNNN' A
#
# COMPACT_ATOMS: atom_id res chain seq x y z
N MET A 1 -29.14 -21.04 28.09
CA MET A 1 -28.09 -20.48 28.95
C MET A 1 -26.84 -20.33 28.09
N CYS A 2 -26.20 -19.16 28.09
CA CYS A 2 -25.02 -18.77 27.30
C CYS A 2 -25.10 -18.81 25.75
N ASN A 3 -25.58 -17.71 25.15
CA ASN A 3 -25.21 -17.31 23.77
C ASN A 3 -24.41 -15.99 23.75
N LEU A 4 -24.10 -15.41 24.91
CA LEU A 4 -23.36 -14.14 25.03
C LEU A 4 -21.88 -14.28 24.62
N GLY A 5 -21.24 -15.42 24.95
CA GLY A 5 -19.84 -15.67 24.57
C GLY A 5 -19.66 -15.84 23.06
N GLN A 6 -20.55 -16.60 22.43
CA GLN A 6 -20.49 -16.89 21.00
C GLN A 6 -20.70 -15.62 20.15
N GLY A 7 -21.65 -14.76 20.53
CA GLY A 7 -21.84 -13.46 19.86
C GLY A 7 -20.68 -12.46 20.05
N ILE A 8 -19.86 -12.61 21.09
CA ILE A 8 -18.63 -11.80 21.27
C ILE A 8 -17.48 -12.37 20.43
N GLU A 9 -17.32 -13.69 20.40
CA GLU A 9 -16.32 -14.38 19.56
C GLU A 9 -16.56 -14.12 18.07
N ASP A 10 -17.79 -14.27 17.59
CA ASP A 10 -18.15 -14.03 16.19
C ASP A 10 -17.81 -12.60 15.76
N ARG A 11 -18.14 -11.60 16.60
CA ARG A 11 -17.79 -10.20 16.37
C ARG A 11 -16.30 -9.92 16.42
N ALA A 12 -15.55 -10.65 17.26
CA ALA A 12 -14.11 -10.50 17.35
C ALA A 12 -13.41 -11.05 16.10
N ILE A 13 -13.89 -12.19 15.59
CA ILE A 13 -13.41 -12.81 14.34
C ILE A 13 -13.71 -11.90 13.15
N GLU A 14 -14.95 -11.41 13.03
CA GLU A 14 -15.37 -10.50 11.95
C GLU A 14 -14.48 -9.25 11.90
N LYS A 15 -14.27 -8.58 13.04
CA LYS A 15 -13.36 -7.43 13.15
C LYS A 15 -11.91 -7.77 12.84
N GLY A 16 -11.47 -8.99 13.18
CA GLY A 16 -10.12 -9.47 12.87
C GLY A 16 -9.90 -9.63 11.37
N ILE A 17 -10.88 -10.23 10.68
CA ILE A 17 -10.88 -10.42 9.22
C ILE A 17 -10.92 -9.08 8.50
N GLU A 18 -11.85 -8.20 8.89
CA GLU A 18 -12.00 -6.86 8.30
C GLU A 18 -10.70 -6.07 8.37
N LYS A 19 -10.10 -5.96 9.57
CA LYS A 19 -8.80 -5.29 9.77
C LYS A 19 -7.67 -5.95 8.99
N GLY A 20 -7.69 -7.27 8.87
CA GLY A 20 -6.69 -8.03 8.11
C GLY A 20 -6.76 -7.70 6.61
N ILE A 21 -7.97 -7.70 6.05
CA ILE A 21 -8.24 -7.37 4.64
C ILE A 21 -7.86 -5.91 4.36
N GLU A 22 -8.31 -4.97 5.19
CA GLU A 22 -8.01 -3.54 5.02
C GLU A 22 -6.49 -3.28 4.99
N LYS A 23 -5.75 -3.84 5.95
CA LYS A 23 -4.28 -3.74 5.99
C LYS A 23 -3.61 -4.39 4.78
N GLY A 24 -4.13 -5.53 4.34
CA GLY A 24 -3.63 -6.26 3.17
C GLY A 24 -3.78 -5.44 1.88
N ILE A 25 -4.98 -4.89 1.66
CA ILE A 25 -5.29 -4.05 0.50
C ILE A 25 -4.40 -2.80 0.49
N ALA A 26 -4.35 -2.06 1.61
CA ALA A 26 -3.54 -0.84 1.70
C ALA A 26 -2.05 -1.10 1.43
N LYS A 27 -1.49 -2.20 1.97
CA LYS A 27 -0.11 -2.59 1.72
C LYS A 27 0.10 -2.98 0.25
N GLY A 28 -0.83 -3.74 -0.33
CA GLY A 28 -0.78 -4.16 -1.73
C GLY A 28 -0.81 -2.97 -2.70
N GLU A 29 -1.72 -2.02 -2.48
CA GLU A 29 -1.81 -0.79 -3.28
C GLU A 29 -0.53 0.04 -3.20
N THR A 30 0.05 0.16 -1.99
CA THR A 30 1.30 0.90 -1.78
C THR A 30 2.46 0.26 -2.55
N ILE A 31 2.62 -1.06 -2.45
CA ILE A 31 3.68 -1.80 -3.15
C ILE A 31 3.50 -1.70 -4.67
N ALA A 32 2.26 -1.85 -5.17
CA ALA A 32 1.97 -1.75 -6.59
C ALA A 32 2.35 -0.37 -7.16
N LYS A 33 2.00 0.71 -6.45
CA LYS A 33 2.35 2.08 -6.85
C LYS A 33 3.87 2.31 -6.86
N MET A 34 4.59 1.84 -5.84
CA MET A 34 6.05 1.92 -5.80
C MET A 34 6.70 1.17 -6.96
N ASN A 35 6.23 -0.04 -7.27
CA ASN A 35 6.75 -0.84 -8.39
C ASN A 35 6.53 -0.15 -9.74
N ILE A 36 5.40 0.53 -9.94
CA ILE A 36 5.14 1.30 -11.16
C ILE A 36 6.14 2.46 -11.28
N ILE A 37 6.35 3.22 -10.20
CA ILE A 37 7.31 4.34 -10.16
C ILE A 37 8.73 3.84 -10.48
N LEU A 38 9.17 2.77 -9.84
CA LEU A 38 10.50 2.19 -10.06
C LEU A 38 10.65 1.65 -11.47
N ASN A 39 9.63 1.00 -12.02
CA ASN A 39 9.65 0.52 -13.39
C ASN A 39 9.75 1.68 -14.39
N MET A 40 8.99 2.76 -14.22
CA MET A 40 9.11 3.94 -15.08
C MET A 40 10.50 4.57 -14.97
N TYR A 41 11.04 4.70 -13.76
CA TYR A 41 12.40 5.20 -13.55
C TYR A 41 13.46 4.35 -14.26
N ASN A 42 13.35 3.02 -14.15
CA ASN A 42 14.23 2.06 -14.83
C ASN A 42 14.07 2.09 -16.37
N ASN A 43 12.96 2.60 -16.88
CA ASN A 43 12.72 2.82 -18.31
C ASN A 43 13.08 4.24 -18.76
N ASN A 44 13.93 4.94 -17.99
CA ASN A 44 14.46 6.27 -18.30
C ASN A 44 13.41 7.39 -18.38
N PHE A 45 12.25 7.22 -17.75
CA PHE A 45 11.30 8.33 -17.59
C PHE A 45 11.89 9.38 -16.64
N THR A 46 11.66 10.65 -16.94
CA THR A 46 12.03 11.75 -16.03
C THR A 46 11.18 11.73 -14.77
N ILE A 47 11.72 12.22 -13.66
CA ILE A 47 11.00 12.28 -12.38
C ILE A 47 9.69 13.09 -12.53
N GLU A 48 9.71 14.14 -13.34
CA GLU A 48 8.56 14.98 -13.65
C GLU A 48 7.47 14.22 -14.41
N GLN A 49 7.85 13.37 -15.39
CA GLN A 49 6.89 12.53 -16.12
C GLN A 49 6.28 11.45 -15.22
N ILE A 50 7.09 10.87 -14.33
CA ILE A 50 6.63 9.86 -13.37
C ILE A 50 5.64 10.49 -12.39
N ALA A 51 5.98 11.65 -11.83
CA ALA A 51 5.10 12.42 -10.95
C ALA A 51 3.75 12.71 -11.63
N LEU A 52 3.78 13.20 -12.88
CA LEU A 52 2.58 13.44 -13.68
C LEU A 52 1.74 12.18 -13.93
N ALA A 53 2.38 11.08 -14.33
CA ALA A 53 1.68 9.83 -14.68
C ALA A 53 1.09 9.11 -13.45
N THR A 54 1.71 9.26 -12.29
CA THR A 54 1.33 8.56 -11.05
C THR A 54 0.51 9.42 -10.10
N GLN A 55 0.33 10.72 -10.41
CA GLN A 55 -0.32 11.72 -9.56
C GLN A 55 0.38 11.95 -8.22
N TYR A 56 1.70 11.72 -8.19
CA TYR A 56 2.57 12.04 -7.06
C TYR A 56 3.26 13.37 -7.29
N ASN A 57 3.77 13.97 -6.23
CA ASN A 57 4.68 15.10 -6.38
C ASN A 57 6.12 14.61 -6.66
N VAL A 58 6.95 15.51 -7.19
CA VAL A 58 8.34 15.22 -7.57
C VAL A 58 9.17 14.75 -6.37
N ASP A 59 8.91 15.27 -5.17
CA ASP A 59 9.66 14.93 -3.97
C ASP A 59 9.31 13.52 -3.45
N GLU A 60 8.03 13.14 -3.49
CA GLU A 60 7.56 11.79 -3.18
C GLU A 60 8.17 10.74 -4.11
N VAL A 61 8.22 11.04 -5.41
CA VAL A 61 8.86 10.14 -6.39
C VAL A 61 10.36 9.97 -6.07
N LYS A 62 11.06 11.06 -5.73
CA LYS A 62 12.47 11.00 -5.31
C LYS A 62 12.66 10.16 -4.03
N GLU A 63 11.80 10.34 -3.04
CA GLU A 63 11.85 9.54 -1.81
C GLU A 63 11.67 8.05 -2.08
N ILE A 64 10.72 7.67 -2.94
CA ILE A 64 10.45 6.28 -3.29
C ILE A 64 11.67 5.65 -3.99
N ILE A 65 12.26 6.36 -4.95
CA ILE A 65 13.47 5.91 -5.65
C ILE A 65 14.65 5.79 -4.67
N ALA A 66 14.84 6.77 -3.78
CA ALA A 66 15.90 6.77 -2.79
C ALA A 66 15.77 5.63 -1.78
N LYS A 67 14.55 5.34 -1.30
CA LYS A 67 14.27 4.21 -0.40
C LYS A 67 14.60 2.87 -1.05
N ASN A 68 14.36 2.72 -2.37
CA ASN A 68 14.69 1.49 -3.09
C ASN A 68 16.21 1.28 -3.26
N ASN A 69 16.98 2.35 -3.48
CA ASN A 69 18.44 2.26 -3.69
C ASN A 69 19.25 2.05 -2.40
N ASN A 70 18.63 2.17 -1.23
CA ASN A 70 19.26 1.99 0.08
C ASN A 70 19.02 0.59 0.70
N ASN A 71 18.52 -0.36 -0.09
CA ASN A 71 18.31 -1.77 0.30
C ASN A 71 19.34 -2.71 -0.33
#